data_AF-A0A3B8MN07-F1
#
_entry.id   AF-A0A3B8MN07-F1
#
_cell.length_a   1.000
_cell.length_b   1.000
_cell.length_c   1.000
_cell.angle_alpha   90.00
_cell.angle_beta   90.00
_cell.angle_gamma   90.00
#
_symmetry.space_group_name_H-M   'P 1'
#
loop_
_entity.id
_entity.type
_entity.pdbx_description
1 polymer ?
#
loop_
_entity_poly.entity_id
_entity_poly.type
_entity_poly.pdbx_seq_one_letter_code
_entity_poly.pdbx_strand_id
1 'polypeptide(L)' 'MITGIGHIAITASDFEASIAFYRDVLDLPEAFRADRENGSPWMTYVKTGADDFIEIFGGKGATA' A
#
# COMPACT_ATOMS: atom_id res chain seq x y z
N MET A 1 13.76 18.61 12.02
CA MET A 1 13.41 19.32 10.77
C MET A 1 12.69 18.32 9.88
N ILE A 2 11.60 18.71 9.21
CA ILE A 2 10.89 17.84 8.25
C ILE A 2 11.52 18.07 6.88
N THR A 3 11.84 17.01 6.15
CA THR A 3 12.56 17.05 4.87
C THR A 3 11.73 16.60 3.66
N GLY A 4 10.58 15.97 3.87
CA GLY A 4 9.71 15.44 2.82
C GLY A 4 8.49 14.70 3.37
N ILE A 5 7.74 14.05 2.48
CA ILE A 5 6.59 13.19 2.79
C ILE A 5 7.03 11.75 2.48
N GLY A 6 7.26 10.93 3.51
CA GLY A 6 7.76 9.55 3.31
C GLY A 6 6.71 8.55 2.81
N HIS A 7 5.41 8.85 2.93
CA HIS A 7 4.37 8.04 2.29
C HIS A 7 3.04 8.80 2.14
N ILE A 8 2.17 8.26 1.29
CA ILE A 8 0.72 8.54 1.32
C ILE A 8 -0.04 7.25 1.65
N ALA A 9 -1.11 7.37 2.42
CA ALA A 9 -2.03 6.28 2.74
C ALA A 9 -3.31 6.39 1.89
N ILE A 10 -3.70 5.30 1.22
CA ILE A 10 -4.90 5.23 0.37
C ILE A 10 -5.74 3.99 0.67
N THR A 11 -7.06 4.13 0.61
CA THR A 11 -8.01 3.00 0.70
C THR A 11 -8.37 2.51 -0.69
N ALA A 12 -8.07 1.25 -1.00
CA ALA A 12 -8.45 0.63 -2.26
C ALA A 12 -9.88 0.04 -2.19
N SER A 13 -10.70 0.31 -3.21
CA SER A 13 -12.00 -0.34 -3.39
C SER A 13 -11.85 -1.81 -3.78
N ASP A 14 -10.83 -2.13 -4.55
CA ASP A 14 -10.33 -3.47 -4.84
C ASP A 14 -8.83 -3.50 -4.52
N PHE A 15 -8.48 -4.23 -3.46
CA PHE A 15 -7.12 -4.27 -2.93
C PHE A 15 -6.16 -4.99 -3.88
N GLU A 16 -6.48 -6.22 -4.27
CA GLU A 16 -5.58 -7.05 -5.09
C GLU A 16 -5.43 -6.50 -6.50
N ALA A 17 -6.49 -5.91 -7.09
CA ALA A 17 -6.37 -5.19 -8.36
C ALA A 17 -5.46 -3.95 -8.24
N SER A 18 -5.46 -3.26 -7.11
CA SER A 18 -4.55 -2.13 -6.86
C SER A 18 -3.11 -2.61 -6.71
N ILE A 19 -2.86 -3.68 -5.94
CA ILE A 19 -1.51 -4.25 -5.81
C ILE A 19 -0.98 -4.73 -7.17
N ALA A 20 -1.80 -5.43 -7.97
CA ALA A 20 -1.42 -5.87 -9.31
C ALA A 20 -1.11 -4.68 -10.25
N PHE A 21 -1.85 -3.57 -10.16
CA PHE A 21 -1.52 -2.36 -10.92
C PHE A 21 -0.15 -1.79 -10.55
N TYR A 22 0.11 -1.58 -9.25
CA TYR A 22 1.39 -1.01 -8.83
C TYR A 22 2.57 -1.97 -9.08
N ARG A 23 2.42 -3.26 -8.80
CA ARG A 23 3.47 -4.26 -8.98
C ARG A 23 3.69 -4.66 -10.44
N ASP A 24 2.64 -5.07 -11.15
CA ASP A 24 2.79 -5.74 -12.45
C ASP A 24 2.71 -4.76 -13.64
N VAL A 25 2.02 -3.62 -13.47
CA VAL A 25 1.87 -2.61 -14.55
C VAL A 25 2.88 -1.46 -14.40
N LEU A 26 3.21 -1.06 -13.18
CA LEU A 26 4.18 0.00 -12.90
C LEU A 26 5.57 -0.50 -12.47
N ASP A 27 5.76 -1.82 -12.32
CA ASP A 27 7.02 -2.46 -11.88
C ASP A 27 7.54 -1.93 -10.51
N LEU A 28 6.62 -1.58 -9.61
CA LEU A 28 6.95 -1.07 -8.28
C LEU A 28 6.91 -2.19 -7.24
N PRO A 29 7.99 -2.45 -6.49
CA PRO A 29 8.04 -3.59 -5.59
C PRO A 29 7.19 -3.37 -4.32
N GLU A 30 6.51 -4.45 -3.91
CA GLU A 30 5.95 -4.57 -2.56
C GLU A 30 7.11 -4.57 -1.54
N ALA A 31 7.07 -3.66 -0.56
CA ALA A 31 8.10 -3.51 0.46
C ALA A 31 7.71 -4.22 1.77
N PHE A 32 6.47 -4.05 2.21
CA PHE A 32 5.92 -4.64 3.43
C PHE A 32 4.45 -5.00 3.19
N ARG A 33 4.00 -6.12 3.75
CA ARG A 33 2.60 -6.55 3.71
C ARG A 33 2.15 -6.98 5.10
N ALA A 34 0.93 -6.64 5.46
CA ALA A 34 0.28 -7.09 6.67
C ALA A 34 -1.09 -7.67 6.34
N ASP A 35 -1.39 -8.84 6.89
CA ASP A 35 -2.68 -9.50 6.80
C ASP A 35 -3.36 -9.46 8.18
N ARG A 36 -4.69 -9.60 8.22
CA ARG A 36 -5.47 -9.72 9.46
C ARG A 36 -5.28 -11.12 10.06
N GLU A 37 -5.70 -11.30 11.32
CA GLU A 37 -5.65 -12.59 12.03
C GLU A 37 -6.33 -13.75 11.27
N ASN A 38 -7.33 -13.45 10.44
CA ASN A 38 -8.05 -14.42 9.60
C ASN A 38 -7.38 -14.69 8.24
N GLY A 39 -6.17 -14.18 8.00
CA GLY A 39 -5.43 -14.31 6.74
C GLY A 39 -5.94 -13.42 5.59
N SER A 40 -6.91 -12.53 5.82
CA SER A 40 -7.35 -11.57 4.79
C SER A 40 -6.38 -10.38 4.68
N PRO A 41 -6.10 -9.85 3.47
CA PRO A 41 -5.17 -8.74 3.31
C PRO A 41 -5.63 -7.48 4.06
N TRP A 42 -4.75 -6.88 4.86
CA TRP A 42 -5.03 -5.62 5.57
C TRP A 42 -4.42 -4.43 4.85
N MET A 43 -3.09 -4.44 4.67
CA MET A 43 -2.38 -3.39 3.95
C MET A 43 -1.13 -3.92 3.22
N THR A 44 -0.67 -3.16 2.22
CA THR A 44 0.65 -3.33 1.59
C THR A 44 1.28 -1.97 1.34
N TYR A 45 2.58 -1.86 1.64
CA TYR A 45 3.44 -0.76 1.23
C TYR A 45 4.06 -1.08 -0.13
N VAL A 46 3.82 -0.22 -1.12
CA VAL A 46 4.52 -0.21 -2.41
C VAL A 46 5.64 0.83 -2.34
N LYS A 47 6.85 0.48 -2.75
CA LYS A 47 7.98 1.43 -2.78
C LYS A 47 7.95 2.26 -4.06
N THR A 48 8.03 3.58 -3.93
CA THR A 48 8.00 4.54 -5.06
C THR A 48 9.28 5.36 -5.21
N GLY A 49 10.08 5.49 -4.15
CA GLY A 49 11.33 6.25 -4.14
C GLY A 49 12.46 5.55 -3.39
N ALA A 50 13.44 6.31 -2.90
CA ALA A 50 14.52 5.76 -2.08
C ALA A 50 13.99 5.33 -0.70
N ASP A 51 13.22 6.22 -0.07
CA ASP A 51 12.60 6.07 1.26
C ASP A 51 11.10 6.43 1.23
N ASP A 52 10.51 6.48 0.03
CA ASP A 52 9.13 6.92 -0.24
C ASP A 52 8.22 5.74 -0.62
N PHE A 53 6.98 5.76 -0.12
CA PHE A 53 6.02 4.65 -0.28
C PHE A 53 4.57 5.10 -0.57
N ILE A 54 3.77 4.17 -1.09
CA ILE A 54 2.30 4.22 -1.05
C ILE A 54 1.84 3.10 -0.11
N GLU A 55 1.14 3.45 0.97
CA GLU A 55 0.47 2.52 1.88
C GLU A 55 -0.96 2.30 1.38
N ILE A 56 -1.29 1.07 0.97
CA ILE A 56 -2.57 0.70 0.39
C ILE A 56 -3.34 -0.13 1.41
N PHE A 57 -4.59 0.23 1.72
CA PHE A 57 -5.47 -0.50 2.64
C PHE A 57 -6.58 -1.25 1.89
N GLY A 58 -6.87 -2.47 2.35
CA GLY A 58 -7.97 -3.29 1.84
C GLY A 58 -9.27 -3.12 2.61
N GLY A 59 -10.28 -2.51 1.98
CA GLY A 59 -11.69 -2.60 2.37
C GLY A 59 -12.43 -1.26 2.52
N LYS A 60 -13.77 -1.31 2.45
CA LYS A 60 -14.65 -0.18 2.82
C LYS A 60 -14.62 0.07 4.33
N GLY A 61 -13.60 0.78 4.82
CA GLY A 61 -13.53 1.11 6.25
C GLY A 61 -12.15 1.39 6.83
N ALA A 62 -11.12 1.65 6.03
CA ALA A 62 -9.91 2.30 6.55
C ALA A 62 -10.18 3.80 6.79
N THR A 63 -11.02 4.09 7.79
CA THR A 63 -11.03 5.39 8.44
C THR A 63 -9.77 5.47 9.30
N ALA A 64 -8.90 6.43 9.00
CA ALA A 64 -7.76 6.80 9.83
C ALA A 64 -8.20 7.33 11.21
#